data_AF-A0A2E4PF13-F1
#
_entry.id   AF-A0A2E4PF13-F1
#
_cell.length_a   1.000
_cell.length_b   1.000
_cell.length_c   1.000
_cell.angle_alpha   90.00
_cell.angle_beta   90.00
_cell.angle_gamma   90.00
#
_symmetry.space_group_name_H-M   'P 1'
#
loop_
_entity.id
_entity.type
_entity.pdbx_description
1 polymer ?
#
loop_
_entity_poly.entity_id
_entity_poly.type
_entity_poly.pdbx_seq_one_letter_code
_entity_poly.pdbx_strand_id
1 'polypeptide(L)'
;MKKLIFMSVISLLLGLTVKAQQNNIVVSIAKKATSCNSTDLGYQVYYGASSSSELERKAVTELKRNNPDWQSVESKDNIDWGSYMGNYLVIISTVTTDSKGCQRVTYGVGFGKESSSALKDALSHVKGRNWTWLESKHGYRIEVEKRY
;
A
#
# COMPACT_ATOMS: atom_id res chain seq x y z
N MET A 1 -21.68 -59.05 39.70
CA MET A 1 -21.87 -57.58 39.76
C MET A 1 -20.51 -56.90 39.82
N LYS A 2 -20.11 -56.14 38.79
CA LYS A 2 -19.22 -54.97 38.90
C LYS A 2 -19.37 -54.16 37.60
N LYS A 3 -19.77 -52.91 37.78
CA LYS A 3 -20.24 -51.98 36.75
C LYS A 3 -19.05 -51.26 36.09
N LEU A 4 -19.22 -51.01 34.78
CA LEU A 4 -18.72 -49.90 33.95
C LEU A 4 -17.89 -48.82 34.65
N ILE A 5 -16.76 -48.43 34.05
CA ILE A 5 -16.45 -47.02 33.78
C ILE A 5 -15.76 -46.90 32.40
N PHE A 6 -16.54 -46.53 31.39
CA PHE A 6 -16.06 -45.82 30.21
C PHE A 6 -15.81 -44.36 30.64
N MET A 7 -14.60 -43.84 30.47
CA MET A 7 -14.37 -42.39 30.50
C MET A 7 -13.43 -42.01 29.36
N SER A 8 -14.05 -41.69 28.23
CA SER A 8 -13.47 -40.88 27.17
C SER A 8 -13.64 -39.41 27.59
N VAL A 9 -12.55 -38.67 27.75
CA VAL A 9 -12.58 -37.20 27.73
C VAL A 9 -11.53 -36.74 26.73
N ILE A 10 -12.05 -36.54 25.53
CA ILE A 10 -11.46 -35.85 24.39
C ILE A 10 -10.94 -34.49 24.88
N SER A 11 -9.62 -34.35 25.00
CA SER A 11 -8.97 -33.04 25.12
C SER A 11 -8.80 -32.46 23.72
N LEU A 12 -9.91 -32.06 23.08
CA LEU A 12 -9.87 -31.15 21.93
C LEU A 12 -9.60 -29.75 22.48
N LEU A 13 -8.34 -29.47 22.82
CA LEU A 13 -7.89 -28.11 23.04
C LEU A 13 -7.97 -27.40 21.69
N LEU A 14 -9.04 -26.63 21.57
CA LEU A 14 -9.30 -25.61 20.57
C LEU A 14 -8.04 -24.79 20.32
N GLY A 15 -7.26 -25.21 19.32
CA GLY A 15 -6.36 -24.34 18.59
C GLY A 15 -7.19 -23.31 17.84
N LEU A 16 -7.77 -22.36 18.57
CA LEU A 16 -8.22 -21.09 18.01
C LEU A 16 -6.96 -20.44 17.47
N THR A 17 -6.63 -20.79 16.22
CA THR A 17 -5.73 -19.99 15.41
C THR A 17 -6.36 -18.62 15.39
N VAL A 18 -5.86 -17.71 16.23
CA VAL A 18 -6.08 -16.29 16.06
C VAL A 18 -5.49 -16.01 14.69
N LYS A 19 -6.29 -16.13 13.64
CA LYS A 19 -5.95 -15.56 12.35
C LYS A 19 -5.79 -14.09 12.66
N ALA A 20 -4.55 -13.66 12.80
CA ALA A 20 -4.22 -12.25 12.93
C ALA A 20 -5.01 -11.55 11.83
N GLN A 21 -5.97 -10.73 12.22
CA GLN A 21 -6.92 -10.12 11.31
C GLN A 21 -6.09 -9.30 10.32
N GLN A 22 -6.05 -9.74 9.06
CA GLN A 22 -5.30 -9.04 8.03
C GLN A 22 -6.01 -7.70 7.81
N ASN A 23 -5.30 -6.60 8.07
CA ASN A 23 -5.80 -5.28 7.77
C ASN A 23 -5.52 -5.02 6.28
N ASN A 24 -6.56 -4.73 5.52
CA ASN A 24 -6.38 -4.25 4.16
C ASN A 24 -5.91 -2.79 4.27
N ILE A 25 -4.93 -2.44 3.46
CA ILE A 25 -4.41 -1.08 3.34
C ILE A 25 -4.44 -0.72 1.88
N VAL A 26 -5.05 0.41 1.55
CA VAL A 26 -5.12 0.94 0.18
C VAL A 26 -4.54 2.34 0.18
N VAL A 27 -3.69 2.61 -0.80
CA VAL A 27 -3.21 3.96 -1.10
C VAL A 27 -3.64 4.31 -2.52
N SER A 28 -4.36 5.42 -2.66
CA SER A 28 -4.73 5.99 -3.95
C SER A 28 -3.97 7.28 -4.19
N ILE A 29 -3.47 7.49 -5.40
CA ILE A 29 -2.64 8.63 -5.82
C ILE A 29 -3.35 9.38 -6.95
N ALA A 30 -3.53 10.68 -6.77
CA ALA A 30 -4.15 11.55 -7.77
C ALA A 30 -3.09 12.01 -8.76
N LYS A 31 -3.43 11.99 -10.05
CA LYS A 31 -2.53 12.34 -11.15
C LYS A 31 -3.16 13.43 -11.99
N LYS A 32 -2.33 14.34 -12.48
CA LYS A 32 -2.71 15.40 -13.43
C LYS A 32 -1.77 15.35 -14.63
N ALA A 33 -2.32 15.41 -15.83
CA ALA A 33 -1.51 15.59 -17.02
C ALA A 33 -0.88 16.99 -17.01
N THR A 34 0.35 17.06 -17.45
CA THR A 34 1.11 18.29 -17.65
C THR A 34 1.55 18.33 -19.10
N SER A 35 2.07 19.48 -19.56
CA SER A 35 2.76 19.58 -20.85
C SER A 35 3.96 18.61 -20.96
N CYS A 36 4.37 18.01 -19.84
CA CYS A 36 5.50 17.11 -19.70
C CYS A 36 5.08 15.72 -19.23
N ASN A 37 3.94 15.22 -19.72
CA ASN A 37 3.29 13.95 -19.37
C ASN A 37 2.34 14.05 -18.18
N SER A 38 2.73 13.58 -16.99
CA SER A 38 1.87 13.61 -15.81
C SER A 38 2.70 13.74 -14.54
N THR A 39 2.09 14.35 -13.52
CA THR A 39 2.64 14.45 -12.17
C THR A 39 1.62 13.98 -11.16
N ASP A 40 2.11 13.45 -10.05
CA ASP A 40 1.25 13.14 -8.92
C ASP A 40 0.96 14.42 -8.13
N LEU A 41 -0.28 14.54 -7.65
CA LEU A 41 -0.76 15.70 -6.88
C LEU A 41 -0.76 15.43 -5.37
N GLY A 42 -0.96 14.17 -4.98
CA GLY A 42 -1.08 13.75 -3.58
C GLY A 42 -1.63 12.33 -3.49
N TYR A 43 -1.77 11.85 -2.27
CA TYR A 43 -2.26 10.50 -1.99
C TYR A 43 -3.24 10.48 -0.82
N GLN A 44 -4.04 9.42 -0.75
CA GLN A 44 -4.93 9.13 0.36
C GLN A 44 -4.75 7.69 0.79
N VAL A 45 -4.62 7.46 2.10
CA VAL A 45 -4.48 6.13 2.71
C VAL A 45 -5.76 5.77 3.42
N TYR A 46 -6.27 4.57 3.18
CA TYR A 46 -7.35 3.95 3.94
C TYR A 46 -6.92 2.57 4.40
N TYR A 47 -7.34 2.19 5.61
CA TYR A 47 -7.00 0.89 6.20
C TYR A 47 -8.15 0.37 7.07
N GLY A 48 -8.24 -0.95 7.21
CA GLY A 48 -9.18 -1.59 8.12
C GLY A 48 -9.61 -2.98 7.68
N ALA A 49 -10.68 -3.48 8.29
CA ALA A 49 -11.23 -4.82 8.03
C ALA A 49 -12.12 -4.90 6.77
N SER A 50 -12.50 -3.77 6.18
CA SER A 50 -13.22 -3.71 4.89
C SER A 50 -12.38 -4.28 3.75
N SER A 51 -13.03 -4.70 2.65
CA SER A 51 -12.32 -5.15 1.45
C SER A 51 -11.48 -4.03 0.81
N SER A 52 -10.41 -4.37 0.09
CA SER A 52 -9.62 -3.41 -0.67
C SER A 52 -10.47 -2.54 -1.60
N SER A 53 -11.45 -3.13 -2.28
CA SER A 53 -12.35 -2.39 -3.18
C SER A 53 -13.18 -1.31 -2.47
N GLU A 54 -13.63 -1.57 -1.25
CA GLU A 54 -14.39 -0.59 -0.47
C GLU A 54 -13.47 0.51 0.05
N LEU A 55 -12.29 0.14 0.55
CA LEU A 55 -11.28 1.08 1.02
C LEU A 55 -10.77 1.97 -0.12
N GLU A 56 -10.55 1.40 -1.31
CA GLU A 56 -10.18 2.15 -2.52
C GLU A 56 -11.25 3.17 -2.88
N ARG A 57 -12.54 2.78 -2.91
CA ARG A 57 -13.62 3.73 -3.21
C ARG A 57 -13.63 4.91 -2.24
N LYS A 58 -13.38 4.66 -0.94
CA LYS A 58 -13.28 5.71 0.09
C LYS A 58 -12.05 6.60 -0.16
N ALA A 59 -10.88 6.01 -0.37
CA ALA A 59 -9.63 6.71 -0.66
C ALA A 59 -9.76 7.60 -1.90
N VAL A 60 -10.25 7.06 -3.01
CA VAL A 60 -10.50 7.79 -4.26
C VAL A 60 -11.49 8.94 -4.04
N THR A 61 -12.58 8.73 -3.31
CA THR A 61 -13.59 9.78 -3.07
C THR A 61 -13.01 10.97 -2.33
N GLU A 62 -12.27 10.72 -1.25
CA GLU A 62 -11.64 11.79 -0.48
C GLU A 62 -10.50 12.45 -1.25
N LEU A 63 -9.69 11.66 -1.95
CA LEU A 63 -8.58 12.16 -2.75
C LEU A 63 -9.05 13.12 -3.84
N LYS A 64 -10.15 12.79 -4.54
CA LYS A 64 -10.76 13.66 -5.56
C LYS A 64 -11.32 14.95 -4.98
N ARG A 65 -11.89 14.90 -3.77
CA ARG A 65 -12.38 16.08 -3.06
C ARG A 65 -11.25 17.05 -2.75
N ASN A 66 -10.09 16.52 -2.36
CA ASN A 66 -8.93 17.31 -1.96
C ASN A 66 -8.06 17.77 -3.15
N ASN A 67 -8.26 17.21 -4.34
CA ASN A 67 -7.45 17.50 -5.54
C ASN A 67 -8.36 17.75 -6.74
N PRO A 68 -9.14 18.84 -6.82
CA PRO A 68 -10.19 19.03 -7.83
C PRO A 68 -9.68 18.98 -9.29
N ASP A 69 -8.39 19.27 -9.52
CA ASP A 69 -7.72 19.24 -10.83
C ASP A 69 -7.22 17.84 -11.25
N TRP A 70 -7.54 16.80 -10.48
CA TRP A 70 -7.16 15.42 -10.81
C TRP A 70 -7.77 15.00 -12.15
N GLN A 71 -7.06 14.15 -12.89
CA GLN A 71 -7.53 13.59 -14.16
C GLN A 71 -7.56 12.06 -14.14
N SER A 72 -6.66 11.44 -13.41
CA SER A 72 -6.67 10.00 -13.17
C SER A 72 -6.25 9.69 -11.74
N VAL A 73 -6.56 8.46 -11.30
CA VAL A 73 -6.16 7.94 -10.01
C VAL A 73 -5.50 6.58 -10.22
N GLU A 74 -4.45 6.32 -9.46
CA GLU A 74 -3.78 5.02 -9.39
C GLU A 74 -3.86 4.52 -7.96
N SER A 75 -4.25 3.26 -7.76
CA SER A 75 -4.38 2.66 -6.43
C SER A 75 -3.46 1.45 -6.32
N LYS A 76 -2.87 1.25 -5.13
CA LYS A 76 -2.15 0.04 -4.75
C LYS A 76 -2.62 -0.38 -3.36
N ASP A 77 -2.82 -1.67 -3.18
CA ASP A 77 -3.14 -2.26 -1.88
C ASP A 77 -2.02 -3.21 -1.41
N ASN A 78 -2.15 -3.73 -0.19
CA ASN A 78 -1.19 -4.65 0.40
C ASN A 78 -1.40 -6.11 -0.02
N ILE A 79 -2.06 -6.35 -1.15
CA ILE A 79 -2.25 -7.67 -1.77
C ILE A 79 -1.61 -7.66 -3.16
N ASP A 80 -0.55 -8.45 -3.33
CA ASP A 80 0.12 -8.59 -4.63
C ASP A 80 -0.15 -9.97 -5.21
N TRP A 81 -0.85 -10.03 -6.35
CA TRP A 81 -1.27 -11.29 -6.99
C TRP A 81 -1.95 -12.28 -6.02
N GLY A 82 -2.81 -11.75 -5.13
CA GLY A 82 -3.52 -12.54 -4.12
C GLY A 82 -2.70 -12.88 -2.87
N SER A 83 -1.42 -12.48 -2.83
CA SER A 83 -0.54 -12.69 -1.68
C SER A 83 -0.48 -11.46 -0.79
N TYR A 84 -0.74 -11.64 0.49
CA TYR A 84 -0.65 -10.58 1.48
C TYR A 84 0.80 -10.17 1.75
N MET A 85 1.12 -8.90 1.53
CA MET A 85 2.47 -8.35 1.61
C MET A 85 2.87 -7.96 3.04
N GLY A 86 1.90 -7.65 3.90
CA GLY A 86 2.11 -7.18 5.28
C GLY A 86 1.37 -5.88 5.60
N ASN A 87 1.48 -5.43 6.86
CA ASN A 87 0.85 -4.20 7.35
C ASN A 87 1.81 -3.02 7.47
N TYR A 88 3.09 -3.21 7.12
CA TYR A 88 4.03 -2.11 7.07
C TYR A 88 3.83 -1.37 5.76
N LEU A 89 3.52 -0.08 5.83
CA LEU A 89 3.36 0.82 4.70
C LEU A 89 4.52 1.80 4.68
N VAL A 90 5.13 1.95 3.50
CA VAL A 90 6.05 3.02 3.18
C VAL A 90 5.52 3.79 1.98
N ILE A 91 5.44 5.11 2.09
CA ILE A 91 5.20 6.00 0.96
C ILE A 91 6.43 6.88 0.80
N ILE A 92 7.00 6.91 -0.39
CA ILE A 92 8.10 7.80 -0.76
C ILE A 92 7.65 8.78 -1.83
N SER A 93 8.29 9.93 -1.92
CA SER A 93 8.16 10.86 -3.05
C SER A 93 9.51 11.05 -3.72
N THR A 94 9.48 11.25 -5.03
CA THR A 94 10.66 11.60 -5.83
C THR A 94 10.31 12.74 -6.78
N VAL A 95 11.31 13.57 -7.09
CA VAL A 95 11.21 14.62 -8.09
C VAL A 95 12.24 14.36 -9.17
N THR A 96 11.78 14.14 -10.40
CA THR A 96 12.66 14.06 -11.57
C THR A 96 12.51 15.32 -12.41
N THR A 97 13.61 15.83 -12.93
CA THR A 97 13.62 16.92 -13.92
C THR A 97 14.20 16.38 -15.22
N ASP A 98 13.45 16.50 -16.32
CA ASP A 98 13.95 16.09 -17.64
C ASP A 98 14.88 17.15 -18.26
N SER A 99 15.42 16.85 -19.45
CA SER A 99 16.32 17.77 -20.16
C SER A 99 15.66 19.06 -20.63
N LYS A 100 14.33 19.15 -20.60
CA LYS A 100 13.55 20.36 -20.94
C LYS A 100 13.20 21.19 -19.69
N GLY A 101 13.66 20.77 -18.51
CA GLY A 101 13.35 21.43 -17.24
C GLY A 101 12.00 21.04 -16.66
N CYS A 102 11.34 20.02 -17.22
CA CYS A 102 10.05 19.58 -16.72
C CYS A 102 10.20 18.80 -15.43
N GLN A 103 9.59 19.31 -14.35
CA GLN A 103 9.53 18.63 -13.08
C GLN A 103 8.33 17.68 -13.02
N ARG A 104 8.58 16.50 -12.48
CA ARG A 104 7.57 15.48 -12.21
C ARG A 104 7.74 14.94 -10.80
N VAL A 105 6.68 15.04 -10.01
CA VAL A 105 6.56 14.35 -8.73
C VAL A 105 6.03 12.95 -8.98
N THR A 106 6.66 11.94 -8.37
CA THR A 106 6.19 10.55 -8.37
C THR A 106 6.17 10.02 -6.95
N TYR A 107 5.02 9.53 -6.50
CA TYR A 107 4.91 8.77 -5.25
C TYR A 107 5.14 7.28 -5.53
N GLY A 108 5.93 6.66 -4.65
CA GLY A 108 6.07 5.22 -4.54
C GLY A 108 5.35 4.73 -3.31
N VAL A 109 4.53 3.70 -3.47
CA VAL A 109 3.82 3.03 -2.38
C VAL A 109 4.36 1.62 -2.25
N GLY A 110 4.76 1.25 -1.06
CA GLY A 110 5.28 -0.08 -0.77
C GLY A 110 4.69 -0.71 0.47
N PHE A 111 4.48 -2.01 0.40
CA PHE A 111 3.99 -2.82 1.51
C PHE A 111 4.97 -3.93 1.88
N GLY A 112 4.97 -4.29 3.15
CA GLY A 112 5.87 -5.31 3.64
C GLY A 112 5.53 -5.81 5.04
N LYS A 113 6.17 -6.91 5.44
CA LYS A 113 6.10 -7.44 6.81
C LYS A 113 6.92 -6.60 7.79
N GLU A 114 7.89 -5.86 7.26
CA GLU A 114 8.82 -4.98 7.97
C GLU A 114 9.15 -3.75 7.11
N SER A 115 9.67 -2.69 7.75
CA SER A 115 10.02 -1.42 7.09
C SER A 115 10.91 -1.61 5.86
N SER A 116 11.98 -2.40 5.97
CA SER A 116 12.94 -2.62 4.88
C SER A 116 12.28 -3.25 3.64
N SER A 117 11.38 -4.22 3.82
CA SER A 117 10.63 -4.86 2.75
C SER A 117 9.62 -3.91 2.10
N ALA A 118 8.93 -3.09 2.91
CA ALA A 118 8.01 -2.07 2.42
C ALA A 118 8.74 -0.97 1.63
N LEU A 119 9.90 -0.53 2.10
CA LEU A 119 10.73 0.44 1.38
C LEU A 119 11.20 -0.11 0.03
N LYS A 120 11.66 -1.38 -0.02
CA LYS A 120 12.04 -2.03 -1.29
C LYS A 120 10.88 -2.08 -2.28
N ASP A 121 9.67 -2.42 -1.82
CA ASP A 121 8.47 -2.40 -2.67
C ASP A 121 8.15 -0.97 -3.14
N ALA A 122 8.26 0.03 -2.27
CA ALA A 122 8.02 1.43 -2.63
C ALA A 122 8.99 1.93 -3.71
N LEU A 123 10.28 1.60 -3.58
CA LEU A 123 11.32 1.90 -4.58
C LEU A 123 11.04 1.18 -5.91
N SER A 124 10.63 -0.09 -5.86
CA SER A 124 10.23 -0.85 -7.06
C SER A 124 9.03 -0.20 -7.76
N HIS A 125 8.05 0.24 -6.98
CA HIS A 125 6.87 0.92 -7.49
C HIS A 125 7.21 2.25 -8.18
N VAL A 126 8.13 3.06 -7.63
CA VAL A 126 8.64 4.25 -8.35
C VAL A 126 9.29 3.87 -9.66
N LYS A 127 10.16 2.86 -9.68
CA LYS A 127 10.85 2.41 -10.91
C LYS A 127 9.86 1.97 -11.98
N GLY A 128 8.78 1.27 -11.59
CA GLY A 128 7.71 0.87 -12.51
C GLY A 128 6.95 2.06 -13.10
N ARG A 129 6.73 3.12 -12.31
CA ARG A 129 6.00 4.34 -12.73
C ARG A 129 6.86 5.37 -13.47
N ASN A 130 8.16 5.38 -13.18
CA ASN A 130 9.12 6.34 -13.69
C ASN A 130 10.47 5.63 -13.95
N TRP A 131 10.56 4.94 -15.08
CA TRP A 131 11.73 4.13 -15.44
C TRP A 131 13.03 4.93 -15.62
N THR A 132 12.95 6.25 -15.82
CA THR A 132 14.13 7.14 -15.90
C THR A 132 14.62 7.59 -14.53
N TRP A 133 13.86 7.30 -13.46
CA TRP A 133 14.27 7.59 -12.10
C TRP A 133 15.40 6.64 -11.68
N LEU A 134 16.54 7.24 -11.36
CA LEU A 134 17.67 6.59 -10.73
C LEU A 134 17.83 7.13 -9.31
N GLU A 135 17.83 6.23 -8.33
CA GLU A 135 17.97 6.56 -6.89
C GLU A 135 19.24 7.36 -6.62
N SER A 136 20.37 6.93 -7.19
CA SER A 136 21.68 7.61 -7.05
C SER A 136 21.73 9.02 -7.61
N LYS A 137 20.80 9.38 -8.51
CA LYS A 137 20.78 10.70 -9.17
C LYS A 137 19.74 11.63 -8.58
N HIS A 138 18.55 11.12 -8.24
CA HIS A 138 17.41 11.95 -7.86
C HIS A 138 17.04 11.82 -6.37
N GLY A 139 17.48 10.75 -5.70
CA GLY A 139 17.07 10.44 -4.35
C GLY A 139 15.55 10.20 -4.20
N TYR A 140 15.11 10.17 -2.95
CA TYR A 140 13.70 10.11 -2.55
C TYR A 140 13.54 10.69 -1.15
N ARG A 141 12.30 11.01 -0.76
CA ARG A 141 11.92 11.35 0.61
C ARG A 141 10.89 10.36 1.12
N ILE A 142 11.03 9.89 2.36
CA ILE A 142 10.00 9.11 3.04
C ILE A 142 8.91 10.08 3.51
N GLU A 143 7.69 9.90 3.00
CA GLU A 143 6.50 10.67 3.39
C GLU A 143 5.76 9.97 4.54
N VAL A 144 5.69 8.64 4.49
CA VAL A 144 5.05 7.79 5.50
C VAL A 144 5.90 6.55 5.71
N GLU A 145 6.08 6.18 6.97
CA GLU A 145 6.63 4.89 7.37
C GLU A 145 5.91 4.43 8.64
N LYS A 146 5.00 3.46 8.51
CA LYS A 146 4.12 3.05 9.62
C LYS A 146 3.64 1.61 9.49
N ARG A 147 3.41 0.98 10.65
CA ARG A 147 2.69 -0.30 10.77
C ARG A 147 1.22 -0.06 11.14
N TYR A 148 0.31 -0.73 10.44
CA TYR A 148 -1.14 -0.73 10.68
C TYR A 148 -1.66 -2.06 11.24
#